data_AF-N1VZ19-F1
#
_entry.id   AF-N1VZ19-F1
#
_cell.length_a   1.000
_cell.length_b   1.000
_cell.length_c   1.000
_cell.angle_alpha   90.00
_cell.angle_beta   90.00
_cell.angle_gamma   90.00
#
_symmetry.space_group_name_H-M   'P 1'
#
loop_
_entity.id
_entity.type
_entity.pdbx_description
1 polymer ?
#
loop_
_entity_poly.entity_id
_entity_poly.type
_entity_poly.pdbx_seq_one_letter_code
_entity_poly.pdbx_strand_id
1 'polypeptide(L)'
;MGVFSSTDKKKNQSDWLDLDDLSLVDVSKELNTSLNMEPKLFNRFTHYEVEQMLVSAGLIKAVEKRGFHNSIIELEILNDYDNRIYIKSENKKILVHTRLKVSQFQLKGDDEQFPMIYIDWLLTQNINFEPGDIKKELYFGQEYPGLNVLNEFTDFIRDLSKKLGTSGAFNVPEYFHDAVLFSRKFRFIDPEKEGTFRALVKNFRGTNLRNLSSQIHQNRVRYENGEPYEWKYGEMISCTDIYLEKKVFHEAYFKKVEEVKGKLKFTLVSK
;
A
#
# COMPACT_ATOMS: atom_id res chain seq x y z
N MET A 1 -26.06 0.92 9.07
CA MET A 1 -26.83 0.39 10.23
C MET A 1 -25.98 -0.68 10.87
N GLY A 2 -25.61 -0.47 12.13
CA GLY A 2 -24.67 -1.32 12.85
C GLY A 2 -25.29 -2.66 13.26
N VAL A 3 -24.43 -3.67 13.37
CA VAL A 3 -24.78 -4.96 13.97
C VAL A 3 -23.69 -5.29 15.00
N PHE A 4 -23.70 -4.55 16.10
CA PHE A 4 -23.16 -5.06 17.36
C PHE A 4 -24.29 -5.82 18.04
N SER A 5 -24.13 -7.13 18.16
CA SER A 5 -24.93 -7.96 19.07
C SER A 5 -24.01 -8.48 20.15
N SER A 6 -24.06 -7.81 21.30
CA SER A 6 -23.60 -8.30 22.60
C SER A 6 -24.20 -9.66 22.91
N THR A 7 -23.39 -10.65 23.29
CA THR A 7 -23.86 -11.72 24.18
C THR A 7 -22.77 -12.06 25.18
N ASP A 8 -22.91 -11.47 26.36
CA ASP A 8 -22.29 -11.97 27.60
C ASP A 8 -23.00 -13.29 27.99
N LYS A 9 -22.26 -14.40 27.98
CA LYS A 9 -22.50 -15.51 28.92
C LYS A 9 -21.16 -16.04 29.41
N LYS A 10 -20.86 -15.72 30.68
CA LYS A 10 -19.73 -16.22 31.44
C LYS A 10 -19.84 -17.73 31.73
N LYS A 11 -18.68 -18.36 31.63
CA LYS A 11 -18.15 -19.53 32.39
C LYS A 11 -18.83 -20.88 32.20
N ASN A 12 -18.12 -21.76 31.49
CA ASN A 12 -17.67 -23.01 32.10
C ASN A 12 -16.17 -23.18 31.81
N GLN A 13 -15.39 -23.29 32.87
CA GLN A 13 -13.96 -23.63 32.84
C GLN A 13 -13.82 -25.09 32.41
N SER A 14 -13.17 -25.31 31.27
CA SER A 14 -12.45 -26.54 31.00
C SER A 14 -11.01 -26.13 30.69
N ASP A 15 -10.11 -26.38 31.65
CA ASP A 15 -8.66 -26.24 31.51
C ASP A 15 -8.12 -27.28 30.52
N TRP A 16 -8.37 -27.05 29.23
CA TRP A 16 -7.59 -27.62 28.16
C TRP A 16 -6.92 -26.46 27.46
N LEU A 17 -5.59 -26.46 27.45
CA LEU A 17 -4.76 -25.49 26.74
C LEU A 17 -5.30 -25.34 25.32
N ASP A 18 -5.78 -24.15 24.97
CA ASP A 18 -6.14 -23.81 23.60
C ASP A 18 -4.86 -23.91 22.77
N LEU A 19 -4.78 -24.93 21.92
CA LEU A 19 -3.63 -25.16 21.03
C LEU A 19 -3.46 -24.00 20.02
N ASP A 20 -4.51 -23.21 19.80
CA ASP A 20 -4.46 -21.98 19.01
C ASP A 20 -3.69 -20.86 19.74
N ASP A 21 -3.72 -20.80 21.07
CA ASP A 21 -2.92 -19.84 21.86
C ASP A 21 -1.44 -20.24 21.90
N LEU A 22 -1.13 -21.54 21.74
CA LEU A 22 0.24 -22.04 21.58
C LEU A 22 0.86 -21.73 20.21
N SER A 23 0.05 -21.37 19.20
CA SER A 23 0.56 -20.92 17.89
C SER A 23 1.18 -19.52 17.92
N LEU A 24 1.03 -18.80 19.03
CA LEU A 24 1.54 -17.45 19.25
C LEU A 24 2.87 -17.39 20.01
N VAL A 25 3.36 -18.54 20.50
CA VAL A 25 4.78 -18.61 20.87
C VAL A 25 5.53 -18.76 19.57
N ASP A 26 6.16 -17.66 19.14
CA ASP A 26 7.00 -17.63 17.95
C ASP A 26 8.29 -18.43 18.21
N VAL A 27 8.15 -19.76 18.21
CA VAL A 27 9.24 -20.72 18.42
C VAL A 27 10.36 -20.45 17.41
N SER A 28 10.02 -19.90 16.24
CA SER A 28 10.99 -19.48 15.22
C SER A 28 11.88 -18.34 15.71
N LYS A 29 11.35 -17.36 16.44
CA LYS A 29 12.11 -16.24 17.02
C LYS A 29 13.00 -16.69 18.18
N GLU A 30 12.53 -17.61 19.01
CA GLU A 30 13.33 -18.23 20.08
C GLU A 30 14.44 -19.14 19.51
N LEU A 31 14.16 -19.91 18.45
CA LEU A 31 15.15 -20.70 17.73
C LEU A 31 16.19 -19.81 17.04
N ASN A 32 15.76 -18.76 16.33
CA ASN A 32 16.66 -17.84 15.63
C ASN A 32 17.61 -17.11 16.58
N THR A 33 17.13 -16.73 17.78
CA THR A 33 17.97 -16.13 18.82
C THR A 33 18.94 -17.13 19.44
N SER A 34 18.56 -18.41 19.56
CA SER A 34 19.46 -19.47 20.04
C SER A 34 20.49 -19.94 19.01
N LEU A 35 20.21 -19.78 17.70
CA LEU A 35 21.04 -20.24 16.58
C LEU A 35 21.84 -19.12 15.89
N ASN A 36 21.72 -17.86 16.34
CA ASN A 36 22.33 -16.68 15.71
C ASN A 36 22.08 -16.60 14.18
N MET A 37 20.89 -16.99 13.73
CA MET A 37 20.56 -16.92 12.30
C MET A 37 20.28 -15.47 11.90
N GLU A 38 20.92 -15.00 10.83
CA GLU A 38 20.69 -13.66 10.29
C GLU A 38 19.21 -13.51 9.86
N PRO A 39 18.51 -12.42 10.22
CA PRO A 39 17.15 -12.18 9.78
C PRO A 39 17.06 -12.09 8.24
N LYS A 40 16.12 -12.83 7.65
CA LYS A 40 15.89 -12.86 6.20
C LYS A 40 14.48 -12.41 5.85
N LEU A 41 14.37 -11.44 4.96
CA LEU A 41 13.10 -10.98 4.41
C LEU A 41 12.38 -12.16 3.73
N PHE A 42 11.17 -12.47 4.20
CA PHE A 42 10.36 -13.62 3.76
C PHE A 42 11.12 -14.96 3.81
N ASN A 43 11.98 -15.14 4.83
CA ASN A 43 12.83 -16.31 5.04
C ASN A 43 13.76 -16.64 3.84
N ARG A 44 13.99 -15.67 2.95
CA ARG A 44 14.68 -15.88 1.68
C ARG A 44 15.84 -14.94 1.43
N PHE A 45 15.64 -13.63 1.62
CA PHE A 45 16.65 -12.63 1.26
C PHE A 45 17.36 -12.10 2.49
N THR A 46 18.69 -12.17 2.45
CA THR A 46 19.57 -11.54 3.45
C THR A 46 19.44 -10.03 3.44
N HIS A 47 19.94 -9.37 4.49
CA HIS A 47 19.95 -7.90 4.56
C HIS A 47 20.67 -7.29 3.34
N TYR A 48 21.83 -7.84 2.98
CA TYR A 48 22.62 -7.40 1.83
C TYR A 48 21.83 -7.51 0.51
N GLU A 49 21.13 -8.62 0.27
CA GLU A 49 20.33 -8.80 -0.95
C GLU A 49 19.18 -7.80 -1.02
N VAL A 50 18.53 -7.50 0.11
CA VAL A 50 17.48 -6.47 0.17
C VAL A 50 18.06 -5.10 -0.14
N GLU A 51 19.21 -4.75 0.45
CA GLU A 51 19.92 -3.52 0.15
C GLU A 51 20.25 -3.40 -1.34
N GLN A 52 20.79 -4.45 -1.97
CA GLN A 52 21.07 -4.45 -3.41
C GLN A 52 19.80 -4.23 -4.26
N MET A 53 18.65 -4.80 -3.87
CA MET A 53 17.38 -4.55 -4.56
C MET A 53 16.94 -3.09 -4.42
N LEU A 54 17.07 -2.50 -3.23
CA LEU A 54 16.73 -1.09 -2.97
C LEU A 54 17.64 -0.13 -3.76
N VAL A 55 18.94 -0.44 -3.83
CA VAL A 55 19.91 0.30 -4.64
C VAL A 55 19.60 0.19 -6.13
N SER A 56 19.34 -1.02 -6.63
CA SER A 56 19.04 -1.28 -8.05
C SER A 56 17.74 -0.62 -8.50
N ALA A 57 16.76 -0.54 -7.61
CA ALA A 57 15.50 0.18 -7.84
C ALA A 57 15.67 1.71 -7.79
N GLY A 58 16.85 2.22 -7.41
CA GLY A 58 17.15 3.65 -7.30
C GLY A 58 16.63 4.29 -6.02
N LEU A 59 16.06 3.52 -5.08
CA LEU A 59 15.41 4.05 -3.89
C LEU A 59 16.40 4.76 -2.96
N ILE A 60 17.56 4.14 -2.73
CA ILE A 60 18.62 4.73 -1.89
C ILE A 60 19.13 6.05 -2.50
N LYS A 61 19.41 6.05 -3.81
CA LYS A 61 19.81 7.26 -4.54
C LYS A 61 18.75 8.37 -4.50
N ALA A 62 17.46 8.01 -4.51
CA ALA A 62 16.38 8.97 -4.42
C ALA A 62 16.28 9.61 -3.02
N VAL A 63 16.54 8.82 -1.97
CA VAL A 63 16.65 9.30 -0.58
C VAL A 63 17.86 10.23 -0.40
N GLU A 64 19.02 9.86 -0.94
CA GLU A 64 20.24 10.68 -0.90
C GLU A 64 20.06 12.05 -1.58
N LYS A 65 19.37 12.09 -2.73
CA LYS A 65 19.04 13.34 -3.44
C LYS A 65 18.18 14.31 -2.60
N ARG A 66 17.57 13.84 -1.52
CA ARG A 66 16.81 14.67 -0.56
C ARG A 66 17.63 15.08 0.67
N GLY A 67 18.94 14.85 0.64
CA GLY A 67 19.88 15.27 1.69
C GLY A 67 20.06 14.24 2.80
N PHE A 68 19.60 12.99 2.59
CA PHE A 68 19.77 11.90 3.55
C PHE A 68 20.88 10.96 3.10
N HIS A 69 22.12 11.37 3.37
CA HIS A 69 23.30 10.54 3.16
C HIS A 69 23.42 9.49 4.27
N ASN A 70 24.10 8.37 3.98
CA ASN A 70 24.36 7.29 4.95
C ASN A 70 23.08 6.73 5.61
N SER A 71 22.04 6.53 4.80
CA SER A 71 20.79 5.97 5.30
C SER A 71 20.99 4.53 5.79
N ILE A 72 20.40 4.21 6.94
CA ILE A 72 20.49 2.90 7.58
C ILE A 72 19.29 2.06 7.15
N ILE A 73 19.54 0.88 6.59
CA ILE A 73 18.48 -0.09 6.25
C ILE A 73 18.33 -1.07 7.42
N GLU A 74 17.11 -1.30 7.87
CA GLU A 74 16.80 -2.24 8.95
C GLU A 74 15.63 -3.13 8.53
N LEU A 75 15.75 -4.43 8.82
CA LEU A 75 14.72 -5.42 8.59
C LEU A 75 14.15 -5.88 9.93
N GLU A 76 12.82 -5.85 10.05
CA GLU A 76 12.11 -6.46 11.16
C GLU A 76 11.27 -7.63 10.62
N ILE A 77 11.61 -8.84 11.04
CA ILE A 77 10.93 -10.07 10.64
C ILE A 77 9.88 -10.38 11.70
N LEU A 78 8.60 -10.28 11.35
CA LEU A 78 7.51 -10.66 12.26
C LEU A 78 7.20 -12.15 12.12
N ASN A 79 7.20 -12.65 10.88
CA ASN A 79 7.17 -14.07 10.53
C ASN A 79 7.59 -14.25 9.06
N ASP A 80 7.57 -15.49 8.57
CA ASP A 80 7.96 -15.87 7.21
C ASP A 80 7.17 -15.15 6.09
N TYR A 81 6.00 -14.60 6.41
CA TYR A 81 5.10 -13.95 5.45
C TYR A 81 4.79 -12.49 5.79
N ASP A 82 5.31 -11.93 6.88
CA ASP A 82 5.04 -10.57 7.34
C ASP A 82 6.33 -9.91 7.83
N ASN A 83 6.77 -8.90 7.09
CA ASN A 83 8.07 -8.30 7.26
C ASN A 83 7.96 -6.78 7.15
N ARG A 84 8.87 -6.09 7.82
CA ARG A 84 9.01 -4.65 7.70
C ARG A 84 10.41 -4.26 7.25
N ILE A 85 10.45 -3.24 6.42
CA ILE A 85 11.69 -2.64 5.93
C ILE A 85 11.66 -1.18 6.33
N TYR A 86 12.74 -0.75 6.99
CA TYR A 86 12.97 0.62 7.37
C TYR A 86 14.18 1.18 6.62
N ILE A 87 14.03 2.40 6.10
CA ILE A 87 15.15 3.26 5.72
C ILE A 87 15.14 4.41 6.71
N LYS A 88 16.19 4.51 7.51
CA LYS A 88 16.36 5.52 8.57
C LYS A 88 17.49 6.47 8.19
N SER A 89 17.44 7.70 8.68
CA SER A 89 18.57 8.63 8.60
C SER A 89 19.73 8.16 9.49
N GLU A 90 20.89 8.78 9.35
CA GLU A 90 22.04 8.57 10.24
C GLU A 90 21.67 8.79 11.73
N ASN A 91 20.78 9.74 12.00
CA ASN A 91 20.21 10.02 13.33
C ASN A 91 19.05 9.07 13.72
N LYS A 92 18.92 7.93 13.05
CA LYS A 92 17.91 6.88 13.28
C LYS A 92 16.44 7.32 13.14
N LYS A 93 16.17 8.47 12.52
CA LYS A 93 14.79 8.90 12.22
C LYS A 93 14.26 8.17 10.99
N ILE A 94 13.01 7.74 11.01
CA ILE A 94 12.41 6.98 9.90
C ILE A 94 12.19 7.89 8.69
N LEU A 95 12.66 7.46 7.53
CA LEU A 95 12.48 8.12 6.23
C LEU A 95 11.51 7.33 5.36
N VAL A 96 11.67 6.02 5.33
CA VAL A 96 10.75 5.08 4.71
C VAL A 96 10.46 3.96 5.69
N HIS A 97 9.19 3.60 5.84
CA HIS A 97 8.77 2.41 6.55
C HIS A 97 7.72 1.71 5.71
N THR A 98 7.98 0.46 5.35
CA THR A 98 6.98 -0.38 4.70
C THR A 98 6.77 -1.66 5.46
N ARG A 99 5.52 -2.12 5.51
CA ARG A 99 5.15 -3.46 5.93
C ARG A 99 4.65 -4.21 4.71
N LEU A 100 5.30 -5.34 4.44
CA LEU A 100 5.02 -6.18 3.29
C LEU A 100 4.60 -7.55 3.79
N LYS A 101 3.52 -8.07 3.22
CA LYS A 101 3.09 -9.45 3.46
C LYS A 101 3.11 -10.24 2.17
N VAL A 102 3.30 -11.55 2.25
CA VAL A 102 3.01 -12.46 1.13
C VAL A 102 1.71 -13.17 1.45
N SER A 103 0.71 -13.02 0.58
CA SER A 103 -0.62 -13.60 0.78
C SER A 103 -1.13 -14.26 -0.48
N GLN A 104 -2.01 -15.25 -0.30
CA GLN A 104 -2.79 -15.83 -1.39
C GLN A 104 -3.91 -14.88 -1.76
N PHE A 105 -3.74 -14.16 -2.85
CA PHE A 105 -4.71 -13.21 -3.37
C PHE A 105 -5.76 -13.94 -4.20
N GLN A 106 -7.03 -13.73 -3.91
CA GLN A 106 -8.15 -14.36 -4.59
C GLN A 106 -9.01 -13.30 -5.28
N LEU A 107 -9.30 -13.51 -6.56
CA LEU A 107 -10.25 -12.66 -7.28
C LEU A 107 -11.67 -12.97 -6.82
N LYS A 108 -12.48 -11.93 -6.61
CA LYS A 108 -13.87 -12.11 -6.18
C LYS A 108 -14.66 -12.92 -7.21
N GLY A 109 -15.25 -14.03 -6.77
CA GLY A 109 -16.00 -14.93 -7.65
C GLY A 109 -15.13 -15.92 -8.44
N ASP A 110 -13.86 -16.05 -8.07
CA ASP A 110 -12.92 -17.01 -8.61
C ASP A 110 -12.34 -17.87 -7.50
N ASP A 111 -12.10 -19.15 -7.75
CA ASP A 111 -11.51 -20.08 -6.77
C ASP A 111 -9.98 -20.11 -6.84
N GLU A 112 -9.38 -19.52 -7.87
CA GLU A 112 -7.94 -19.50 -8.07
C GLU A 112 -7.26 -18.49 -7.14
N GLN A 113 -6.10 -18.90 -6.61
CA GLN A 113 -5.28 -18.10 -5.72
C GLN A 113 -3.95 -17.76 -6.37
N PHE A 114 -3.53 -16.51 -6.19
CA PHE A 114 -2.29 -15.98 -6.72
C PHE A 114 -1.42 -15.52 -5.55
N PRO A 115 -0.19 -16.05 -5.38
CA PRO A 115 0.71 -15.51 -4.37
C PRO A 115 1.07 -14.08 -4.76
N MET A 116 0.80 -13.11 -3.89
CA MET A 116 1.09 -11.70 -4.15
C MET A 116 1.72 -11.02 -2.95
N ILE A 117 2.55 -10.00 -3.22
CA ILE A 117 3.04 -9.10 -2.17
C ILE A 117 1.93 -8.11 -1.83
N TYR A 118 1.43 -8.16 -0.60
CA TYR A 118 0.55 -7.15 -0.06
C TYR A 118 1.37 -6.00 0.56
N ILE A 119 1.20 -4.80 0.02
CA ILE A 119 1.73 -3.57 0.62
C ILE A 119 0.71 -3.11 1.68
N ASP A 120 0.87 -3.64 2.90
CA ASP A 120 0.00 -3.37 4.05
C ASP A 120 0.20 -1.93 4.57
N TRP A 121 1.44 -1.44 4.51
CA TRP A 121 1.78 -0.10 4.96
C TRP A 121 2.93 0.49 4.12
N LEU A 122 2.83 1.78 3.83
CA LEU A 122 3.92 2.57 3.25
C LEU A 122 3.91 4.00 3.82
N LEU A 123 4.97 4.33 4.53
CA LEU A 123 5.29 5.66 4.99
C LEU A 123 6.51 6.18 4.25
N THR A 124 6.44 7.40 3.73
CA THR A 124 7.61 8.12 3.20
C THR A 124 7.61 9.54 3.76
N GLN A 125 8.72 9.97 4.36
CA GLN A 125 8.79 11.22 5.10
C GLN A 125 10.09 11.97 4.80
N ASN A 126 9.97 13.20 4.32
CA ASN A 126 11.08 14.13 4.20
C ASN A 126 11.17 14.98 5.47
N ILE A 127 11.87 14.45 6.47
CA ILE A 127 12.02 15.08 7.79
C ILE A 127 12.94 16.33 7.80
N ASN A 128 13.72 16.55 6.75
CA ASN A 128 14.57 17.73 6.59
C ASN A 128 13.78 18.93 6.05
N PHE A 129 12.50 18.74 5.72
CA PHE A 129 11.66 19.82 5.24
C PHE A 129 11.22 20.71 6.41
N GLU A 130 11.74 21.93 6.47
CA GLU A 130 11.28 22.93 7.43
C GLU A 130 9.95 23.58 6.97
N PRO A 131 8.95 23.72 7.87
CA PRO A 131 7.64 24.29 7.52
C PRO A 131 7.61 25.76 7.06
N GLY A 132 8.76 26.40 6.85
CA GLY A 132 8.85 27.82 6.51
C GLY A 132 8.66 28.15 5.02
N ASP A 133 8.93 27.20 4.11
CA ASP A 133 9.15 27.59 2.71
C ASP A 133 7.90 27.55 1.81
N ILE A 134 6.86 26.77 2.11
CA ILE A 134 5.59 26.91 1.39
C ILE A 134 4.43 26.53 2.31
N LYS A 135 3.38 27.38 2.31
CA LYS A 135 1.97 27.07 2.60
C LYS A 135 1.43 25.91 1.74
N LYS A 136 2.14 24.78 1.66
CA LYS A 136 1.61 23.54 1.11
C LYS A 136 1.02 22.84 2.31
N GLU A 137 -0.30 22.72 2.31
CA GLU A 137 -0.99 21.80 3.22
C GLU A 137 -0.29 20.43 3.16
N LEU A 138 -0.43 19.60 4.18
CA LEU A 138 -0.02 18.20 4.11
C LEU A 138 -1.20 17.38 3.59
N TYR A 139 -0.96 16.15 3.11
CA TYR A 139 -2.06 15.27 2.81
C TYR A 139 -2.66 14.89 4.16
N PHE A 140 -3.96 14.60 4.19
CA PHE A 140 -4.56 14.08 5.41
C PHE A 140 -3.78 12.83 5.87
N GLY A 141 -3.45 12.76 7.16
CA GLY A 141 -2.63 11.68 7.73
C GLY A 141 -1.10 11.85 7.59
N GLN A 142 -0.60 12.92 6.94
CA GLN A 142 0.85 13.19 6.86
C GLN A 142 1.33 14.15 7.95
N GLU A 143 2.38 13.76 8.65
CA GLU A 143 3.16 14.65 9.55
C GLU A 143 4.27 15.41 8.80
N TYR A 144 4.83 14.80 7.77
CA TYR A 144 5.89 15.35 6.91
C TYR A 144 5.51 15.19 5.44
N PRO A 145 6.01 16.05 4.54
CA PRO A 145 5.84 15.81 3.11
C PRO A 145 6.55 14.51 2.69
N GLY A 146 6.00 13.82 1.69
CA GLY A 146 6.62 12.60 1.16
C GLY A 146 7.97 12.84 0.48
N LEU A 147 8.84 11.81 0.48
CA LEU A 147 10.16 11.85 -0.17
C LEU A 147 10.08 11.85 -1.70
N ASN A 148 8.90 11.59 -2.28
CA ASN A 148 8.68 11.42 -3.71
C ASN A 148 9.53 10.27 -4.30
N VAL A 149 9.48 9.12 -3.63
CA VAL A 149 10.25 7.91 -3.95
C VAL A 149 9.37 6.73 -4.39
N LEU A 150 8.09 6.99 -4.69
CA LEU A 150 7.13 5.92 -4.94
C LEU A 150 7.43 5.16 -6.25
N ASN A 151 8.02 5.83 -7.24
CA ASN A 151 8.41 5.16 -8.48
C ASN A 151 9.47 4.09 -8.19
N GLU A 152 10.50 4.47 -7.47
CA GLU A 152 11.61 3.62 -7.05
C GLU A 152 11.12 2.51 -6.10
N PHE A 153 10.24 2.84 -5.15
CA PHE A 153 9.61 1.86 -4.28
C PHE A 153 8.82 0.81 -5.07
N THR A 154 8.01 1.23 -6.05
CA THR A 154 7.24 0.28 -6.86
C THR A 154 8.12 -0.52 -7.83
N ASP A 155 9.29 0.00 -8.24
CA ASP A 155 10.30 -0.80 -8.95
C ASP A 155 10.95 -1.86 -8.04
N PHE A 156 11.25 -1.51 -6.79
CA PHE A 156 11.70 -2.45 -5.77
C PHE A 156 10.67 -3.56 -5.54
N ILE A 157 9.40 -3.22 -5.33
CA ILE A 157 8.33 -4.23 -5.14
C ILE A 157 8.20 -5.15 -6.36
N ARG A 158 8.35 -4.63 -7.58
CA ARG A 158 8.29 -5.44 -8.79
C ARG A 158 9.48 -6.41 -8.90
N ASP A 159 10.69 -5.96 -8.55
CA ASP A 159 11.87 -6.83 -8.51
C ASP A 159 11.73 -7.92 -7.44
N LEU A 160 11.30 -7.53 -6.24
CA LEU A 160 11.01 -8.44 -5.13
C LEU A 160 9.95 -9.48 -5.54
N SER A 161 8.88 -9.07 -6.23
CA SER A 161 7.83 -9.97 -6.71
C SER A 161 8.39 -11.03 -7.66
N LYS A 162 9.20 -10.60 -8.63
CA LYS A 162 9.84 -11.53 -9.58
C LYS A 162 10.77 -12.51 -8.88
N LYS A 163 11.57 -12.03 -7.92
CA LYS A 163 12.50 -12.88 -7.17
C LYS A 163 11.78 -13.86 -6.24
N LEU A 164 10.68 -13.43 -5.60
CA LEU A 164 9.83 -14.32 -4.80
C LEU A 164 9.08 -15.35 -5.65
N GLY A 165 8.83 -15.06 -6.93
CA GLY A 165 7.96 -15.88 -7.78
C GLY A 165 6.48 -15.63 -7.53
N THR A 166 6.13 -14.45 -6.99
CA THR A 166 4.74 -14.02 -6.82
C THR A 166 4.16 -13.50 -8.14
N SER A 167 2.84 -13.54 -8.27
CA SER A 167 2.11 -13.08 -9.45
C SER A 167 2.01 -11.56 -9.56
N GLY A 168 2.42 -10.84 -8.51
CA GLY A 168 2.48 -9.39 -8.50
C GLY A 168 2.46 -8.82 -7.09
N ALA A 169 2.01 -7.58 -6.99
CA ALA A 169 1.76 -6.92 -5.71
C ALA A 169 0.40 -6.21 -5.72
N PHE A 170 -0.18 -6.01 -4.54
CA PHE A 170 -1.42 -5.27 -4.37
C PHE A 170 -1.38 -4.37 -3.15
N ASN A 171 -2.25 -3.37 -3.15
CA ASN A 171 -2.48 -2.49 -2.01
C ASN A 171 -3.96 -2.05 -1.97
N VAL A 172 -4.37 -1.46 -0.84
CA VAL A 172 -5.72 -0.92 -0.66
C VAL A 172 -5.58 0.55 -0.23
N PRO A 173 -5.46 1.51 -1.18
CA PRO A 173 -5.25 2.91 -0.85
C PRO A 173 -6.47 3.52 -0.15
N GLU A 174 -6.30 3.84 1.15
CA GLU A 174 -7.33 4.45 1.98
C GLU A 174 -7.69 5.87 1.52
N TYR A 175 -6.71 6.63 1.03
CA TYR A 175 -6.93 7.99 0.54
C TYR A 175 -6.83 8.10 -0.99
N PHE A 176 -7.53 9.09 -1.55
CA PHE A 176 -7.51 9.38 -2.98
C PHE A 176 -6.09 9.68 -3.50
N HIS A 177 -5.28 10.43 -2.74
CA HIS A 177 -3.91 10.75 -3.16
C HIS A 177 -3.03 9.50 -3.25
N ASP A 178 -3.20 8.52 -2.35
CA ASP A 178 -2.48 7.25 -2.43
C ASP A 178 -2.83 6.52 -3.72
N ALA A 179 -4.12 6.42 -4.05
CA ALA A 179 -4.57 5.82 -5.31
C ALA A 179 -3.96 6.54 -6.53
N VAL A 180 -3.91 7.87 -6.54
CA VAL A 180 -3.26 8.63 -7.63
C VAL A 180 -1.77 8.31 -7.71
N LEU A 181 -1.08 8.27 -6.59
CA LEU A 181 0.35 8.01 -6.54
C LEU A 181 0.66 6.58 -7.05
N PHE A 182 -0.10 5.57 -6.63
CA PHE A 182 0.05 4.18 -7.08
C PHE A 182 -0.42 3.94 -8.53
N SER A 183 -1.34 4.76 -9.05
CA SER A 183 -1.97 4.56 -10.38
C SER A 183 -1.03 4.55 -11.59
N ARG A 184 0.25 4.89 -11.39
CA ARG A 184 1.30 4.78 -12.42
C ARG A 184 1.63 3.34 -12.79
N LYS A 185 1.59 2.42 -11.81
CA LYS A 185 1.94 1.00 -12.01
C LYS A 185 0.89 0.03 -11.49
N PHE A 186 -0.09 0.55 -10.74
CA PHE A 186 -1.20 -0.21 -10.20
C PHE A 186 -2.51 0.27 -10.83
N ARG A 187 -3.51 -0.61 -10.88
CA ARG A 187 -4.89 -0.29 -11.30
C ARG A 187 -5.87 -0.96 -10.36
N PHE A 188 -7.04 -0.35 -10.15
CA PHE A 188 -8.09 -1.00 -9.38
C PHE A 188 -8.54 -2.27 -10.10
N ILE A 189 -8.84 -3.34 -9.34
CA ILE A 189 -9.36 -4.60 -9.92
C ILE A 189 -10.81 -4.43 -10.37
N ASP A 190 -11.59 -3.71 -9.57
CA ASP A 190 -12.98 -3.39 -9.91
C ASP A 190 -13.03 -2.32 -11.02
N PRO A 191 -13.56 -2.65 -12.22
CA PRO A 191 -13.65 -1.69 -13.32
C PRO A 191 -14.57 -0.50 -13.01
N GLU A 192 -15.58 -0.66 -12.14
CA GLU A 192 -16.42 0.47 -11.73
C GLU A 192 -15.64 1.45 -10.86
N LYS A 193 -14.84 0.92 -9.92
CA LYS A 193 -13.94 1.72 -9.09
C LYS A 193 -12.85 2.42 -9.92
N GLU A 194 -12.18 1.70 -10.84
CA GLU A 194 -11.19 2.29 -11.74
C GLU A 194 -11.83 3.38 -12.62
N GLY A 195 -12.99 3.12 -13.23
CA GLY A 195 -13.71 4.10 -14.04
C GLY A 195 -14.08 5.36 -13.26
N THR A 196 -14.57 5.20 -12.03
CA THR A 196 -14.88 6.29 -11.09
C THR A 196 -13.64 7.11 -10.76
N PHE A 197 -12.54 6.43 -10.41
CA PHE A 197 -11.26 7.06 -10.13
C PHE A 197 -10.73 7.87 -11.33
N ARG A 198 -10.79 7.30 -12.54
CA ARG A 198 -10.35 7.98 -13.77
C ARG A 198 -11.25 9.17 -14.12
N ALA A 199 -12.55 9.09 -13.85
CA ALA A 199 -13.46 10.23 -13.99
C ALA A 199 -13.08 11.37 -13.04
N LEU A 200 -12.84 11.10 -11.75
CA LEU A 200 -12.36 12.13 -10.81
C LEU A 200 -11.08 12.82 -11.30
N VAL A 201 -10.07 12.04 -11.72
CA VAL A 201 -8.80 12.58 -12.24
C VAL A 201 -9.03 13.43 -13.50
N LYS A 202 -9.96 13.01 -14.38
CA LYS A 202 -10.32 13.75 -15.59
C LYS A 202 -11.05 15.06 -15.27
N ASN A 203 -12.09 15.01 -14.44
CA ASN A 203 -12.92 16.16 -14.08
C ASN A 203 -12.14 17.26 -13.37
N PHE A 204 -11.16 16.89 -12.55
CA PHE A 204 -10.33 17.83 -11.79
C PHE A 204 -8.92 17.98 -12.35
N ARG A 205 -8.72 17.66 -13.64
CA ARG A 205 -7.42 17.85 -14.31
C ARG A 205 -6.96 19.31 -14.17
N GLY A 206 -5.72 19.50 -13.76
CA GLY A 206 -5.14 20.82 -13.49
C GLY A 206 -5.33 21.32 -12.05
N THR A 207 -6.17 20.65 -11.25
CA THR A 207 -6.26 20.92 -9.81
C THR A 207 -5.04 20.32 -9.10
N ASN A 208 -4.54 21.04 -8.09
CA ASN A 208 -3.50 20.50 -7.22
C ASN A 208 -4.00 19.23 -6.51
N LEU A 209 -3.27 18.11 -6.63
CA LEU A 209 -3.65 16.81 -6.06
C LEU A 209 -3.97 16.88 -4.56
N ARG A 210 -3.23 17.70 -3.82
CA ARG A 210 -3.41 17.85 -2.38
C ARG A 210 -4.71 18.54 -2.02
N ASN A 211 -5.01 19.63 -2.70
CA ASN A 211 -6.29 20.30 -2.56
C ASN A 211 -7.43 19.35 -2.92
N LEU A 212 -7.35 18.66 -4.07
CA LEU A 212 -8.40 17.71 -4.47
C LEU A 212 -8.58 16.58 -3.45
N SER A 213 -7.50 15.95 -2.99
CA SER A 213 -7.59 14.88 -1.98
C SER A 213 -8.18 15.37 -0.66
N SER A 214 -7.84 16.59 -0.23
CA SER A 214 -8.41 17.21 0.96
C SER A 214 -9.92 17.39 0.81
N GLN A 215 -10.38 17.76 -0.38
CA GLN A 215 -11.81 18.03 -0.61
C GLN A 215 -12.64 16.79 -0.86
N ILE A 216 -12.05 15.74 -1.42
CA ILE A 216 -12.66 14.41 -1.40
C ILE A 216 -12.80 13.93 0.06
N HIS A 217 -11.74 14.06 0.86
CA HIS A 217 -11.76 13.64 2.26
C HIS A 217 -12.79 14.41 3.11
N GLN A 218 -12.97 15.71 2.83
CA GLN A 218 -13.97 16.55 3.48
C GLN A 218 -15.39 16.39 2.91
N ASN A 219 -15.65 15.40 2.05
CA ASN A 219 -16.95 15.17 1.39
C ASN A 219 -17.49 16.41 0.63
N ARG A 220 -16.59 17.18 0.02
CA ARG A 220 -16.91 18.39 -0.75
C ARG A 220 -17.00 18.16 -2.26
N VAL A 221 -16.77 16.93 -2.70
CA VAL A 221 -17.02 16.53 -4.10
C VAL A 221 -18.44 15.99 -4.19
N ARG A 222 -19.15 16.38 -5.26
CA ARG A 222 -20.49 15.90 -5.58
C ARG A 222 -20.52 15.31 -6.97
N TYR A 223 -21.45 14.39 -7.21
CA TYR A 223 -21.86 13.99 -8.55
C TYR A 223 -22.60 15.14 -9.24
N GLU A 224 -22.71 15.11 -10.58
CA GLU A 224 -23.44 16.13 -11.36
C GLU A 224 -24.90 16.28 -10.95
N ASN A 225 -25.53 15.21 -10.43
CA ASN A 225 -26.90 15.24 -9.90
C ASN A 225 -27.02 15.88 -8.50
N GLY A 226 -25.92 16.35 -7.90
CA GLY A 226 -25.88 16.98 -6.59
C GLY A 226 -25.65 16.04 -5.40
N GLU A 227 -25.68 14.72 -5.61
CA GLU A 227 -25.42 13.74 -4.55
C GLU A 227 -23.96 13.84 -4.06
N PRO A 228 -23.70 13.68 -2.75
CA PRO A 228 -22.34 13.69 -2.21
C PRO A 228 -21.54 12.50 -2.73
N TYR A 229 -20.29 12.74 -3.11
CA TYR A 229 -19.33 11.69 -3.42
C TYR A 229 -18.52 11.34 -2.17
N GLU A 230 -18.50 10.06 -1.80
CA GLU A 230 -17.67 9.51 -0.74
C GLU A 230 -16.58 8.61 -1.35
N TRP A 231 -15.33 8.81 -0.92
CA TRP A 231 -14.25 7.94 -1.33
C TRP A 231 -14.34 6.58 -0.64
N LYS A 232 -14.61 5.54 -1.42
CA LYS A 232 -14.51 4.14 -1.00
C LYS A 232 -13.18 3.56 -1.49
N TYR A 233 -12.32 3.08 -0.61
CA TYR A 233 -11.09 2.39 -1.01
C TYR A 233 -11.40 1.05 -1.69
N GLY A 234 -10.41 0.49 -2.36
CA GLY A 234 -10.51 -0.79 -3.06
C GLY A 234 -9.14 -1.29 -3.47
N GLU A 235 -9.05 -2.56 -3.85
CA GLU A 235 -7.79 -3.21 -4.20
C GLU A 235 -7.24 -2.67 -5.52
N MET A 236 -5.97 -2.27 -5.51
CA MET A 236 -5.20 -2.02 -6.73
C MET A 236 -4.09 -3.06 -6.87
N ILE A 237 -3.85 -3.54 -8.09
CA ILE A 237 -2.83 -4.56 -8.37
C ILE A 237 -1.82 -4.09 -9.41
N SER A 238 -0.61 -4.62 -9.29
CA SER A 238 0.45 -4.58 -10.29
C SER A 238 0.90 -6.01 -10.57
N CYS A 239 0.66 -6.51 -11.78
CA CYS A 239 0.96 -7.89 -12.14
C CYS A 239 2.40 -8.05 -12.61
N THR A 240 3.05 -9.14 -12.19
CA THR A 240 4.25 -9.68 -12.82
C THR A 240 3.97 -10.97 -13.60
N ASP A 241 2.82 -11.59 -13.35
CA ASP A 241 2.32 -12.75 -14.08
C ASP A 241 1.35 -12.33 -15.19
N ILE A 242 1.61 -12.81 -16.41
CA ILE A 242 0.84 -12.45 -17.62
C ILE A 242 -0.55 -13.10 -17.64
N TYR A 243 -0.70 -14.26 -16.98
CA TYR A 243 -1.98 -14.95 -16.93
C TYR A 243 -2.95 -14.21 -16.00
N LEU A 244 -2.51 -13.83 -14.79
CA LEU A 244 -3.26 -12.96 -13.89
C LEU A 244 -3.59 -11.61 -14.54
N GLU A 245 -2.62 -10.99 -15.21
CA GLU A 245 -2.83 -9.72 -15.91
C GLU A 245 -3.95 -9.81 -16.95
N LYS A 246 -3.93 -10.84 -17.81
CA LYS A 246 -4.96 -11.07 -18.83
C LYS A 246 -6.30 -11.47 -18.24
N LYS A 247 -6.30 -12.18 -17.12
CA LYS A 247 -7.51 -12.62 -16.41
C LYS A 247 -8.26 -11.41 -15.84
N VAL A 248 -7.55 -10.45 -15.25
CA VAL A 248 -8.16 -9.24 -14.66
C VAL A 248 -8.42 -8.15 -15.72
N PHE A 249 -7.40 -7.83 -16.52
CA PHE A 249 -7.43 -6.71 -17.45
C PHE A 249 -7.76 -7.16 -18.88
N HIS A 250 -8.87 -7.89 -19.03
CA HIS A 250 -9.42 -8.27 -20.33
C HIS A 250 -10.26 -7.14 -20.97
N GLU A 251 -10.68 -7.30 -22.22
CA GLU A 251 -11.42 -6.27 -22.99
C GLU A 251 -12.69 -5.77 -22.25
N ALA A 252 -13.47 -6.66 -21.64
CA ALA A 252 -14.69 -6.30 -20.91
C ALA A 252 -14.42 -5.36 -19.72
N TYR A 253 -13.29 -5.54 -19.04
CA TYR A 253 -12.83 -4.67 -17.96
C TYR A 253 -12.61 -3.26 -18.50
N PHE A 254 -11.81 -3.11 -19.56
CA PHE A 254 -11.51 -1.80 -20.14
C PHE A 254 -12.75 -1.12 -20.71
N LYS A 255 -13.64 -1.87 -21.36
CA LYS A 255 -14.92 -1.35 -21.86
C LYS A 255 -15.76 -0.77 -20.72
N LYS A 256 -15.86 -1.49 -19.59
CA LYS A 256 -16.60 -1.03 -18.41
C LYS A 256 -15.94 0.19 -17.76
N VAL A 257 -14.61 0.23 -17.67
CA VAL A 257 -13.85 1.40 -17.19
C VAL A 257 -14.19 2.64 -18.02
N GLU A 258 -14.13 2.53 -19.36
CA GLU A 258 -14.43 3.64 -20.26
C GLU A 258 -15.90 4.07 -20.20
N GLU A 259 -16.83 3.12 -20.10
CA GLU A 259 -18.26 3.38 -19.91
C GLU A 259 -18.51 4.21 -18.63
N VAL A 260 -17.99 3.74 -17.48
CA VAL A 260 -18.16 4.42 -16.20
C VAL A 260 -17.47 5.78 -16.20
N LYS A 261 -16.24 5.85 -16.73
CA LYS A 261 -15.48 7.10 -16.86
C LYS A 261 -16.22 8.13 -17.71
N GLY A 262 -16.91 7.69 -18.76
CA GLY A 262 -17.69 8.55 -19.67
C GLY A 262 -18.99 9.06 -19.07
N LYS A 263 -19.64 8.25 -18.22
CA LYS A 263 -20.92 8.57 -17.57
C LYS A 263 -20.78 9.50 -16.37
N LEU A 264 -19.70 9.35 -15.60
CA LEU A 264 -19.55 10.09 -14.35
C LEU A 264 -18.95 11.48 -14.57
N LYS A 265 -19.53 12.46 -13.87
CA LYS A 265 -18.99 13.81 -13.74
C LYS A 265 -19.09 14.27 -12.29
N PHE A 266 -18.13 15.09 -11.91
CA PHE A 266 -17.97 15.58 -10.55
C PHE A 266 -17.82 17.09 -10.51
N THR A 267 -18.31 17.69 -9.44
CA THR A 267 -18.19 19.12 -9.14
C THR A 267 -17.74 19.31 -7.68
N LEU A 268 -17.20 20.49 -7.37
CA LEU A 268 -16.92 20.90 -6.00
C LEU A 268 -18.08 21.72 -5.46
N VAL A 269 -18.38 21.54 -4.18
CA VAL A 269 -19.30 22.44 -3.48
C VAL A 269 -18.71 23.85 -3.49
N SER A 270 -19.46 24.81 -4.05
CA SER A 270 -19.16 26.24 -3.99
C SER A 270 -19.10 26.68 -2.52
N LYS A 271 -18.04 27.42 -2.18
CA LYS A 271 -17.88 28.02 -0.84
C LYS A 271 -18.98 29.02 -0.53
#